data_AF-A0A951DQ69-F1
#
_entry.id   AF-A0A951DQ69-F1
#
_cell.length_a   1.000
_cell.length_b   1.000
_cell.length_c   1.000
_cell.angle_alpha   90.00
_cell.angle_beta   90.00
_cell.angle_gamma   90.00
#
_symmetry.space_group_name_H-M   'P 1'
#
loop_
_entity.id
_entity.type
_entity.pdbx_description
1 polymer ?
#
loop_
_entity_poly.entity_id
_entity_poly.type
_entity_poly.pdbx_seq_one_letter_code
_entity_poly.pdbx_strand_id
1 'polypeptide(L)' 'MPDCLSTRLPRAHGLYDPRFEHDACGVGFVARLSGEPGHEIVAKAVEAVANLSHRGAVAA' A
#
# COMPACT_ATOMS: atom_id res chain seq x y z
N MET A 1 -7.80 -0.96 26.92
CA MET A 1 -7.94 0.10 25.91
C MET A 1 -8.91 -0.42 24.86
N PRO A 2 -10.17 0.08 24.80
CA PRO A 2 -11.09 -0.33 23.75
C PRO A 2 -10.69 0.34 22.42
N ASP A 3 -10.98 -0.38 21.35
CA ASP A 3 -10.37 -0.31 20.03
C ASP A 3 -10.58 1.03 19.30
N CYS A 4 -9.49 1.74 18.98
CA CYS A 4 -9.53 3.07 18.34
C CYS A 4 -10.03 3.03 16.88
N LEU A 5 -10.15 1.85 16.27
CA LEU A 5 -10.56 1.69 14.87
C LEU A 5 -12.07 1.81 14.65
N SER A 6 -12.90 1.52 15.66
CA SER A 6 -14.36 1.37 15.49
C SER A 6 -15.11 2.66 15.13
N THR A 7 -14.50 3.84 15.26
CA THR A 7 -15.17 5.13 15.04
C THR A 7 -14.80 5.81 13.72
N ARG A 8 -13.88 5.26 12.91
CA ARG A 8 -13.40 5.91 11.67
C ARG A 8 -14.12 5.47 10.39
N LEU A 9 -14.82 4.34 10.43
CA LEU A 9 -15.50 3.80 9.25
C LEU A 9 -16.99 4.18 9.25
N PRO A 10 -17.59 4.52 8.10
CA PRO A 10 -19.02 4.77 8.01
C PRO A 10 -19.82 3.54 8.47
N ARG A 11 -21.06 3.74 8.93
CA ARG A 11 -21.95 2.61 9.22
C ARG A 11 -22.30 1.88 7.93
N ALA A 12 -22.50 0.56 8.01
CA ALA A 12 -22.95 -0.23 6.88
C ALA A 12 -24.21 0.39 6.24
N HIS A 13 -24.17 0.63 4.93
CA HIS A 13 -25.26 1.26 4.17
C HIS A 13 -25.22 0.83 2.70
N GLY A 14 -26.34 0.38 2.16
CA GLY A 14 -26.38 -0.20 0.81
C GLY A 14 -25.52 -1.47 0.72
N LEU A 15 -24.64 -1.56 -0.28
CA LEU A 15 -23.69 -2.67 -0.48
C LEU A 15 -22.40 -2.53 0.33
N TYR A 16 -22.23 -1.44 1.08
CA TYR A 16 -21.04 -1.21 1.90
C TYR A 16 -21.15 -1.92 3.25
N ASP A 17 -20.17 -2.76 3.58
CA ASP A 17 -19.99 -3.40 4.90
C ASP A 17 -18.57 -3.11 5.41
N PRO A 18 -18.40 -2.37 6.53
CA PRO A 18 -17.10 -1.99 7.09
C PRO A 18 -16.17 -3.17 7.39
N ARG A 19 -16.71 -4.38 7.53
CA ARG A 19 -15.90 -5.59 7.79
C ARG A 19 -15.01 -6.00 6.62
N PHE A 20 -15.33 -5.54 5.41
CA PHE A 20 -14.51 -5.76 4.20
C PHE A 20 -13.60 -4.57 3.88
N GLU A 21 -13.62 -3.50 4.69
CA GLU A 21 -12.74 -2.34 4.51
C GLU A 21 -11.35 -2.64 5.05
N HIS A 22 -10.35 -2.54 4.18
CA HIS A 22 -8.95 -2.82 4.53
C HIS A 22 -8.01 -1.89 3.77
N ASP A 23 -7.01 -1.34 4.47
CA ASP A 23 -5.93 -0.60 3.83
C ASP A 23 -5.14 -1.52 2.87
N ALA A 24 -4.93 -1.06 1.64
CA ALA A 24 -4.21 -1.80 0.61
C ALA A 24 -2.88 -1.12 0.19
N CYS A 25 -2.38 -0.14 0.95
CA CYS A 25 -1.12 0.53 0.62
C CYS A 25 0.13 -0.28 1.03
N GLY A 26 1.26 -0.06 0.35
CA GLY A 26 2.56 -0.64 0.68
C GLY A 26 3.70 0.35 0.49
N VAL A 27 4.71 0.29 1.37
CA VAL A 27 5.90 1.16 1.33
C VAL A 27 7.18 0.32 1.47
N GLY A 28 8.27 0.78 0.84
CA GLY A 28 9.57 0.12 0.88
C GLY A 28 10.68 1.04 0.39
N PHE A 29 11.93 0.58 0.52
CA PHE A 29 13.10 1.32 0.03
C PHE A 29 14.09 0.38 -0.66
N VAL A 30 14.88 0.93 -1.56
CA VAL A 30 16.03 0.25 -2.19
C VAL A 30 17.26 1.11 -1.93
N ALA A 31 18.36 0.48 -1.53
CA ALA A 31 19.62 1.15 -1.25
C ALA A 31 20.79 0.33 -1.78
N ARG A 32 21.85 1.01 -2.21
CA ARG A 32 23.12 0.38 -2.59
C ARG A 32 24.11 0.54 -1.44
N LEU A 33 24.56 -0.57 -0.85
CA LEU A 33 25.42 -0.54 0.34
C LEU A 33 26.78 0.12 0.10
N SER A 34 27.25 0.16 -1.15
CA SER A 34 28.50 0.84 -1.50
C SER A 34 28.38 2.37 -1.48
N GLY A 35 27.18 2.95 -1.39
CA GLY A 35 26.95 4.41 -1.45
C GLY A 35 27.10 5.03 -2.84
N GLU A 36 27.80 4.37 -3.75
CA GLU A 36 27.94 4.82 -5.15
C GLU A 36 26.59 5.00 -5.87
N PRO A 37 26.40 6.12 -6.59
CA PRO A 37 25.21 6.34 -7.38
C PRO A 37 25.17 5.43 -8.61
N GLY A 38 23.97 5.00 -9.01
CA GLY A 38 23.77 4.17 -10.19
C GLY A 38 22.30 4.07 -10.58
N HIS A 39 22.00 4.01 -11.88
CA HIS A 39 20.62 3.99 -12.37
C HIS A 39 19.89 2.67 -12.07
N GLU A 40 20.62 1.59 -11.79
CA GLU A 40 20.05 0.29 -11.42
C GLU A 40 19.15 0.36 -10.19
N ILE A 41 19.37 1.31 -9.27
CA ILE A 41 18.52 1.50 -8.10
C ILE A 41 17.11 1.99 -8.47
N VAL A 42 17.02 2.82 -9.52
CA VAL A 42 15.75 3.35 -10.03
C VAL A 42 14.97 2.22 -10.71
N ALA A 43 15.64 1.42 -11.56
CA ALA A 43 15.02 0.27 -12.21
C ALA A 43 14.43 -0.71 -11.18
N LYS A 44 15.19 -1.02 -10.12
CA LYS A 44 14.72 -1.87 -9.01
C LYS A 44 13.54 -1.26 -8.24
N ALA A 45 13.56 0.05 -8.01
CA ALA A 45 12.46 0.73 -7.33
C ALA A 45 11.15 0.67 -8.14
N VAL A 46 11.23 0.85 -9.47
CA VAL A 46 10.07 0.74 -10.36
C VAL A 46 9.52 -0.68 -10.36
N GLU A 47 10.39 -1.70 -10.48
CA GLU A 47 9.99 -3.11 -10.40
C GLU A 47 9.32 -3.44 -9.06
N ALA A 48 9.88 -2.94 -7.95
CA ALA A 48 9.32 -3.16 -6.62
C ALA A 48 7.89 -2.60 -6.50
N VAL A 49 7.63 -1.40 -7.02
CA VAL A 49 6.28 -0.80 -7.00
C VAL A 49 5.32 -1.57 -7.92
N ALA A 50 5.77 -2.02 -9.09
CA ALA A 50 4.95 -2.84 -9.99
C ALA A 50 4.52 -4.16 -9.34
N ASN A 51 5.37 -4.78 -8.52
CA ASN A 51 5.03 -5.99 -7.79
C ASN A 51 3.95 -5.77 -6.70
N LEU A 52 3.72 -4.52 -6.29
CA LEU A 52 2.67 -4.15 -5.33
C LEU A 52 1.32 -3.83 -5.99
N SER A 53 1.20 -3.94 -7.32
CA SER A 53 -0.05 -3.62 -8.03
C SER A 53 -1.26 -4.45 -7.57
N HIS A 54 -1.04 -5.64 -7.00
CA HIS A 54 -2.12 -6.46 -6.40
C HIS A 54 -2.75 -5.83 -5.14
N ARG A 55 -2.12 -4.79 -4.58
CA ARG A 55 -2.66 -4.01 -3.45
C ARG A 55 -3.11 -2.60 -3.88
N GLY A 56 -2.90 -2.23 -5.14
CA GLY A 56 -3.38 -0.95 -5.65
C GLY A 56 -4.88 -0.99 -5.92
N ALA A 57 -5.57 0.13 -5.73
CA ALA A 57 -6.89 0.32 -6.32
C ALA A 57 -6.75 0.33 -7.85
N VAL A 58 -7.44 -0.57 -8.54
CA VAL A 58 -7.47 -0.62 -10.01
C VAL A 58 -8.77 0.03 -10.49
N ALA A 59 -8.66 1.04 -11.34
CA ALA A 59 -9.81 1.65 -12.01
C ALA A 59 -10.22 0.82 -13.25
N ALA A 60 -11.52 0.69 -13.51
CA ALA A 60 -12.10 -0.02 -14.66
C ALA A 60 -12.44 0.94 -15.80
#